data_AF-A0A3D2LCV7-F1
#
_entry.id   AF-A0A3D2LCV7-F1
#
_cell.length_a   1.000
_cell.length_b   1.000
_cell.length_c   1.000
_cell.angle_alpha   90.00
_cell.angle_beta   90.00
_cell.angle_gamma   90.00
#
_symmetry.space_group_name_H-M   'P 1'
#
loop_
_entity.id
_entity.type
_entity.pdbx_description
1 polymer ?
#
loop_
_entity_poly.entity_id
_entity_poly.type
_entity_poly.pdbx_seq_one_letter_code
_entity_poly.pdbx_strand_id
1 'polypeptide(L)'
;MSREGELSDPNAQGGDALDRALRPQAFEDYVGQRKAKSNLKVYVDAARKRKEALDHVLLFGPPGLGKTTLAQILAREMGVGFRATSGPVIAKAGDLAAILTNLEPN
;
A
#
# COMPACT_ATOMS: atom_id res chain seq x y z
N MET A 1 -39.69 -20.66 -22.94
CA MET A 1 -39.22 -19.37 -23.47
C MET A 1 -38.42 -18.73 -22.35
N SER A 2 -37.15 -19.10 -22.15
CA SER A 2 -35.95 -18.61 -22.87
C SER A 2 -35.72 -17.11 -22.69
N ARG A 3 -34.87 -16.82 -21.70
CA ARG A 3 -33.78 -15.82 -21.61
C ARG A 3 -33.94 -14.45 -22.25
N GLU A 4 -33.64 -13.44 -21.44
CA GLU A 4 -32.57 -12.45 -21.64
C GLU A 4 -32.25 -11.92 -20.22
N GLY A 5 -31.15 -12.30 -19.58
CA GLY A 5 -29.81 -11.91 -19.98
C GLY A 5 -29.50 -10.57 -19.30
N GLU A 6 -29.27 -10.56 -17.98
CA GLU A 6 -28.58 -9.43 -17.36
C GLU A 6 -27.17 -9.41 -17.96
N LEU A 7 -26.97 -8.54 -18.97
CA LEU A 7 -25.65 -8.20 -19.45
C LEU A 7 -24.91 -7.54 -18.29
N SER A 8 -24.04 -8.31 -17.63
CA SER A 8 -22.97 -7.74 -16.80
C SER A 8 -22.10 -6.89 -17.71
N ASP A 9 -22.15 -5.58 -17.51
CA ASP A 9 -21.31 -4.62 -18.20
C ASP A 9 -19.82 -4.96 -17.94
N PRO A 10 -19.05 -5.37 -18.96
CA PRO A 10 -17.65 -5.78 -18.77
C PRO A 10 -16.72 -4.61 -18.39
N ASN A 11 -17.25 -3.38 -18.34
CA ASN A 11 -16.52 -2.17 -17.96
C ASN A 11 -16.94 -1.60 -16.59
N ALA A 12 -17.71 -2.35 -15.80
CA ALA A 12 -18.05 -1.96 -14.43
C ALA A 12 -16.79 -1.96 -13.54
N GLN A 13 -16.15 -0.79 -13.41
CA GLN A 13 -15.05 -0.50 -12.48
C GLN A 13 -15.45 -0.62 -10.99
N GLY A 14 -16.65 -1.13 -10.68
CA GLY A 14 -17.20 -1.23 -9.33
C GLY A 14 -16.51 -2.25 -8.42
N GLY A 15 -15.91 -3.31 -8.98
CA GLY A 15 -15.23 -4.34 -8.19
C GLY A 15 -13.96 -3.84 -7.49
N ASP A 16 -13.12 -3.08 -8.19
CA ASP A 16 -11.82 -2.63 -7.68
C ASP A 16 -11.93 -1.46 -6.67
N ALA A 17 -13.02 -0.69 -6.74
CA ALA A 17 -13.34 0.33 -5.74
C ALA A 17 -13.83 -0.30 -4.42
N LEU A 18 -14.70 -1.31 -4.52
CA LEU A 18 -15.20 -2.06 -3.37
C LEU A 18 -14.07 -2.87 -2.70
N ASP A 19 -13.24 -3.53 -3.50
CA ASP A 19 -12.06 -4.26 -2.99
C ASP A 19 -11.05 -3.35 -2.31
N ARG A 20 -10.89 -2.10 -2.78
CA ARG A 20 -10.07 -1.09 -2.08
C ARG A 20 -10.67 -0.68 -0.74
N ALA A 21 -11.99 -0.54 -0.65
CA ALA A 21 -12.67 -0.22 0.60
C ALA A 21 -12.53 -1.34 1.65
N LEU A 22 -12.40 -2.60 1.19
CA LEU A 22 -12.22 -3.78 2.05
C LEU A 22 -10.79 -3.99 2.54
N ARG A 23 -9.80 -3.24 2.02
CA ARG A 23 -8.41 -3.40 2.48
C ARG A 23 -8.26 -2.93 3.92
N PRO A 24 -7.51 -3.68 4.76
CA PRO A 24 -7.09 -3.25 6.09
C PRO A 24 -6.46 -1.85 6.08
N GLN A 25 -6.80 -1.02 7.07
CA GLN A 25 -6.31 0.36 7.16
C GLN A 25 -5.35 0.57 8.34
N ALA A 26 -5.41 -0.28 9.36
CA ALA A 26 -4.50 -0.30 10.50
C ALA A 26 -3.85 -1.68 10.70
N PHE A 27 -2.81 -1.75 11.54
CA PHE A 27 -2.14 -3.02 11.87
C PHE A 27 -3.07 -4.05 12.51
N GLU A 28 -4.06 -3.58 13.25
CA GLU A 28 -5.07 -4.37 13.95
C GLU A 28 -5.98 -5.09 12.95
N ASP A 29 -6.32 -4.43 11.83
CA ASP A 29 -7.16 -4.97 10.75
C ASP A 29 -6.41 -5.98 9.87
N TYR A 30 -5.08 -5.93 9.87
CA TYR A 30 -4.26 -6.78 9.00
C TYR A 30 -4.13 -8.20 9.54
N VAL A 31 -4.90 -9.14 9.00
CA VAL A 31 -4.95 -10.52 9.52
C VAL A 31 -3.65 -11.29 9.21
N GLY A 32 -3.15 -12.04 10.21
CA GLY A 32 -1.94 -12.86 10.08
C GLY A 32 -0.64 -12.07 10.27
N GLN A 33 0.47 -12.62 9.75
CA GLN A 33 1.81 -12.01 9.80
C GLN A 33 2.26 -11.46 11.17
N ARG A 34 1.85 -12.11 12.28
CA ARG A 34 2.02 -11.62 13.66
C ARG A 34 3.43 -11.12 13.98
N LYS A 35 4.45 -11.90 13.58
CA LYS A 35 5.86 -11.54 13.81
C LYS A 35 6.26 -10.27 13.06
N ALA A 36 5.92 -10.18 11.77
CA ALA A 36 6.23 -9.00 10.96
C ALA A 36 5.50 -7.75 11.49
N LYS A 37 4.21 -7.88 11.82
CA LYS A 37 3.43 -6.79 12.43
C LYS A 37 4.04 -6.30 13.73
N SER A 38 4.40 -7.21 14.63
CA SER A 38 5.02 -6.86 15.92
C SER A 38 6.32 -6.09 15.73
N ASN A 39 7.18 -6.54 14.82
CA ASN A 39 8.45 -5.86 14.55
C ASN A 39 8.20 -4.47 13.96
N LEU A 40 7.36 -4.37 12.93
CA LEU A 40 7.05 -3.10 12.27
C LEU A 40 6.44 -2.08 13.24
N LYS A 41 5.53 -2.51 14.13
CA LYS A 41 4.94 -1.63 15.15
C LYS A 41 6.00 -1.01 16.06
N VAL A 42 7.00 -1.79 16.48
CA VAL A 42 8.13 -1.27 17.27
C VAL A 42 8.93 -0.22 16.50
N TYR A 43 9.24 -0.46 15.21
CA TYR A 43 10.00 0.50 14.40
C TYR A 43 9.20 1.80 14.14
N VAL A 44 7.92 1.69 13.83
CA VAL A 44 7.01 2.82 13.64
C VAL A 44 6.92 3.64 14.92
N ASP A 45 6.65 3.00 16.07
CA ASP A 45 6.54 3.69 17.36
C ASP A 45 7.85 4.41 17.71
N ALA A 46 9.00 3.78 17.43
CA ALA A 46 10.30 4.37 17.68
C ALA A 46 10.57 5.59 16.77
N ALA A 47 10.31 5.48 15.47
CA ALA A 47 10.47 6.58 14.51
C ALA A 47 9.56 7.77 14.86
N ARG A 48 8.29 7.50 15.19
CA ARG A 48 7.32 8.52 15.63
C ARG A 48 7.75 9.24 16.90
N LYS A 49 8.25 8.50 17.90
CA LYS A 49 8.78 9.09 19.14
C LYS A 49 9.96 10.02 18.90
N ARG A 50 10.83 9.67 17.94
CA ARG A 50 11.96 10.51 17.53
C ARG A 50 11.59 11.64 16.58
N LYS A 51 10.35 11.65 16.03
CA LYS A 51 9.91 12.57 14.99
C LYS A 51 10.78 12.50 13.74
N GLU A 52 11.15 11.28 13.36
CA GLU A 52 11.99 10.98 12.20
C GLU A 52 11.25 10.10 11.19
N ALA A 53 11.77 10.01 9.98
CA ALA A 53 11.29 9.05 8.99
C ALA A 53 11.51 7.61 9.48
N LEU A 54 10.61 6.71 9.08
CA LEU A 54 10.84 5.27 9.22
C LEU A 54 11.98 4.85 8.29
N ASP A 55 12.89 4.01 8.78
CA ASP A 55 13.94 3.41 7.96
C ASP A 55 13.34 2.67 6.75
N HIS A 56 14.11 2.56 5.67
CA HIS A 56 13.66 1.89 4.46
C HIS A 56 13.31 0.42 4.71
N VAL A 57 12.11 0.01 4.27
CA VAL A 57 11.56 -1.34 4.48
C VAL A 57 11.50 -2.10 3.16
N LEU A 58 12.07 -3.32 3.14
CA LEU A 58 11.88 -4.28 2.05
C LEU A 58 10.88 -5.36 2.47
N LEU A 59 9.73 -5.41 1.80
CA LEU A 59 8.73 -6.46 1.99
C LEU A 59 8.90 -7.55 0.93
N PHE A 60 9.32 -8.74 1.35
CA PHE A 60 9.54 -9.89 0.47
C PHE A 60 8.52 -11.01 0.72
N GLY A 61 8.05 -11.65 -0.36
CA GLY A 61 7.20 -12.84 -0.30
C GLY A 61 6.35 -13.03 -1.56
N PRO A 62 5.66 -14.17 -1.67
CA PRO A 62 4.75 -14.50 -2.78
C PRO A 62 3.72 -13.40 -3.12
N PRO A 63 3.19 -13.34 -4.35
CA PRO A 63 2.11 -12.42 -4.72
C PRO A 63 0.85 -12.68 -3.88
N GLY A 64 0.01 -11.66 -3.71
CA GLY A 64 -1.26 -11.77 -2.96
C GLY A 64 -1.16 -11.68 -1.45
N LEU A 65 0.04 -11.70 -0.84
CA LEU A 65 0.22 -11.64 0.61
C LEU A 65 0.08 -10.24 1.24
N GLY A 66 -0.59 -9.30 0.58
CA GLY A 66 -0.88 -7.98 1.15
C GLY A 66 0.31 -7.03 1.33
N LYS A 67 1.44 -7.24 0.65
CA LYS A 67 2.64 -6.37 0.74
C LYS A 67 2.33 -4.89 0.49
N THR A 68 1.60 -4.59 -0.58
CA THR A 68 1.18 -3.22 -0.90
C THR A 68 0.25 -2.66 0.16
N THR A 69 -0.66 -3.47 0.69
CA THR A 69 -1.55 -3.08 1.81
C THR A 69 -0.74 -2.75 3.05
N LEU A 70 0.25 -3.57 3.42
CA LEU A 70 1.11 -3.32 4.56
C LEU A 70 1.94 -2.04 4.41
N ALA A 71 2.43 -1.75 3.20
CA ALA A 71 3.11 -0.48 2.91
C ALA A 71 2.18 0.74 3.08
N GLN A 72 0.91 0.62 2.70
CA GLN A 72 -0.09 1.69 2.91
C GLN A 72 -0.42 1.88 4.40
N ILE A 73 -0.52 0.79 5.16
CA ILE A 73 -0.71 0.84 6.62
C ILE A 73 0.48 1.56 7.26
N LEU A 74 1.73 1.24 6.87
CA LEU A 74 2.91 1.92 7.39
C LEU A 74 2.88 3.43 7.16
N ALA A 75 2.50 3.88 5.96
CA ALA A 75 2.37 5.32 5.68
C ALA A 75 1.30 5.99 6.56
N ARG A 76 0.15 5.33 6.74
CA ARG A 76 -0.95 5.82 7.60
C ARG A 76 -0.53 5.91 9.07
N GLU A 77 0.14 4.90 9.57
CA GLU A 77 0.63 4.86 10.95
C GLU A 77 1.69 5.94 11.22
N MET A 78 2.50 6.25 10.20
CA MET A 78 3.45 7.37 10.22
C MET A 78 2.78 8.74 10.00
N GLY A 79 1.51 8.78 9.59
CA GLY A 79 0.76 10.02 9.34
C GLY A 79 1.21 10.78 8.08
N VAL A 80 1.78 10.09 7.09
CA VAL A 80 2.34 10.70 5.86
C VAL A 80 1.61 10.23 4.61
N GLY A 81 1.82 10.96 3.50
CA GLY A 81 1.32 10.57 2.19
C GLY A 81 1.93 9.24 1.68
N PHE A 82 1.21 8.56 0.79
CA PHE A 82 1.67 7.33 0.15
C PHE A 82 1.76 7.51 -1.36
N ARG A 83 2.96 7.34 -1.93
CA ARG A 83 3.20 7.37 -3.37
C ARG A 83 3.65 5.98 -3.85
N ALA A 84 2.83 5.35 -4.69
CA ALA A 84 3.17 4.06 -5.30
C ALA A 84 3.84 4.25 -6.66
N THR A 85 4.80 3.38 -6.96
CA THR A 85 5.37 3.20 -8.30
C THR A 85 5.71 1.73 -8.50
N SER A 86 6.07 1.34 -9.72
CA SER A 86 6.55 -0.01 -10.03
C SER A 86 7.84 0.07 -10.83
N GLY A 87 8.67 -0.98 -10.73
CA GLY A 87 9.95 -1.05 -11.45
C GLY A 87 9.81 -0.74 -12.96
N PRO A 88 8.85 -1.34 -13.68
CA PRO A 88 8.64 -1.06 -15.10
C PRO A 88 8.30 0.39 -15.45
N VAL A 89 7.75 1.17 -14.50
CA VAL A 89 7.45 2.60 -14.70
C VAL A 89 8.71 3.45 -14.63
N ILE A 90 9.78 2.96 -13.99
CA ILE A 90 11.07 3.64 -13.87
C ILE A 90 11.99 3.10 -14.98
N ALA A 91 11.96 3.74 -16.15
CA ALA A 91 12.74 3.29 -17.30
C ALA A 91 14.15 3.91 -17.34
N LYS A 92 14.29 5.15 -16.86
CA LYS A 92 15.56 5.89 -16.82
C LYS A 92 15.74 6.60 -15.48
N ALA A 93 16.98 6.94 -15.14
CA ALA A 93 17.33 7.63 -13.89
C ALA A 93 16.54 8.95 -13.68
N GLY A 94 16.22 9.66 -14.77
CA GLY A 94 15.42 10.88 -14.72
C GLY A 94 13.98 10.68 -14.21
N ASP A 95 13.38 9.51 -14.44
CA ASP A 95 12.01 9.24 -13.98
C ASP A 95 11.96 9.12 -12.45
N LEU A 96 12.96 8.44 -11.88
CA LEU A 96 13.13 8.33 -10.43
C LEU A 96 13.43 9.71 -9.82
N ALA A 97 14.32 10.49 -10.43
CA ALA A 97 14.64 11.84 -9.96
C ALA A 97 13.39 12.71 -9.89
N ALA A 98 12.55 12.70 -10.94
CA ALA A 98 11.30 13.45 -10.97
C ALA A 98 10.28 13.01 -9.90
N ILE A 99 10.25 11.72 -9.54
CA ILE A 99 9.40 11.23 -8.44
C ILE A 99 9.90 11.78 -7.11
N LEU A 100 11.21 11.75 -6.87
CA LEU A 100 11.82 12.19 -5.61
C LEU A 100 11.73 13.71 -5.40
N THR A 101 11.90 14.51 -6.46
CA THR A 101 11.83 15.98 -6.38
C THR A 101 10.42 16.50 -6.11
N ASN A 102 9.39 15.72 -6.47
CA ASN A 102 7.99 16.08 -6.27
C ASN A 102 7.40 15.53 -4.96
N LEU A 103 8.23 14.99 -4.06
CA LEU A 103 7.77 14.59 -2.73
C LEU A 103 7.54 15.83 -1.87
N GLU A 104 6.36 15.92 -1.25
CA GLU A 104 6.08 17.01 -0.30
C GLU A 104 7.00 16.86 0.93
N PRO A 105 7.50 17.97 1.49
CA PRO A 105 8.22 17.95 2.75
C PRO A 105 7.28 17.51 3.89
N ASN A 106 7.80 16.65 4.78
CA ASN A 106 7.11 16.22 6.00
C ASN A 106 7.26 17.23 7.14
#